data_AF-A0A6P1E0L9-F1
#
_entry.id   AF-A0A6P1E0L9-F1
#
_cell.length_a   1.000
_cell.length_b   1.000
_cell.length_c   1.000
_cell.angle_alpha   90.00
_cell.angle_beta   90.00
_cell.angle_gamma   90.00
#
_symmetry.space_group_name_H-M   'P 1'
#
loop_
_entity.id
_entity.type
_entity.pdbx_description
1 polymer ?
#
loop_
_entity_poly.entity_id
_entity_poly.type
_entity_poly.pdbx_seq_one_letter_code
_entity_poly.pdbx_strand_id
1 'polypeptide(L)'
;MALLGAVYTINPVIRTPEEVLETLCSPAPSVRDTKRPKPCHKHMRAALERDGDDTTAPQVTTIFDWIGEQAQARNPSADKPIVLLMDGQESLW
;
A
#
# COMPACT_ATOMS: atom_id res chain seq x y z
N MET A 1 19.94 3.92 1.76
CA MET A 1 18.68 3.76 2.53
C MET A 1 17.98 2.53 1.98
N ALA A 2 17.54 1.59 2.82
CA ALA A 2 16.83 0.43 2.33
C ALA A 2 15.41 0.82 1.86
N LEU A 3 14.93 0.20 0.78
CA LEU A 3 13.54 0.31 0.36
C LEU A 3 12.74 -0.85 0.95
N LEU A 4 11.60 -0.54 1.56
CA LEU A 4 10.69 -1.52 2.15
C LEU A 4 9.38 -1.55 1.36
N GLY A 5 9.04 -2.72 0.82
CA GLY A 5 7.73 -3.00 0.22
C GLY A 5 6.86 -3.83 1.15
N ALA A 6 5.56 -3.55 1.18
CA ALA A 6 4.57 -4.37 1.87
C ALA A 6 3.31 -4.53 1.00
N VAL A 7 2.81 -5.77 0.90
CA VAL A 7 1.58 -6.10 0.15
C VAL A 7 0.66 -6.89 1.04
N TYR A 8 -0.62 -6.53 1.07
CA TYR A 8 -1.66 -7.23 1.81
C TYR A 8 -3.02 -7.10 1.12
N THR A 9 -3.94 -8.00 1.44
CA THR A 9 -5.34 -7.91 1.02
C THR A 9 -6.18 -7.43 2.19
N ILE A 10 -7.15 -6.55 1.97
CA ILE A 10 -8.06 -6.08 3.00
C ILE A 10 -9.46 -5.93 2.40
N ASN A 11 -10.50 -6.23 3.18
CA ASN A 11 -11.86 -5.93 2.76
C ASN A 11 -12.08 -4.41 2.77
N PRO A 12 -12.84 -3.86 1.80
CA PRO A 12 -13.18 -2.44 1.80
C PRO A 12 -14.05 -2.10 3.00
N VAL A 13 -13.85 -0.92 3.56
CA VAL A 13 -14.79 -0.30 4.51
C VAL A 13 -15.75 0.54 3.69
N ILE A 14 -16.98 0.07 3.53
CA ILE A 14 -18.02 0.81 2.82
C ILE A 14 -18.49 1.97 3.71
N ARG A 15 -18.52 3.18 3.13
CA ARG A 15 -18.93 4.43 3.79
C ARG A 15 -19.92 5.18 2.90
N THR A 16 -20.89 5.87 3.48
CA THR A 16 -21.71 6.85 2.75
C THR A 16 -20.97 8.20 2.62
N PRO A 17 -21.34 9.06 1.66
CA PRO A 17 -20.77 10.40 1.56
C PRO A 17 -20.87 11.21 2.86
N GLU A 18 -21.99 11.12 3.56
CA GLU A 18 -22.22 11.78 4.85
C GLU A 18 -21.24 11.27 5.91
N GLU A 19 -20.98 9.96 5.94
CA GLU A 19 -19.99 9.37 6.86
C GLU A 19 -18.56 9.79 6.54
N VAL A 20 -18.24 10.00 5.26
CA VAL A 20 -16.94 10.53 4.83
C VAL A 20 -16.79 11.99 5.28
N LEU A 21 -17.82 12.82 5.06
CA LEU A 21 -17.83 14.23 5.49
C LEU A 21 -17.74 14.36 7.00
N GLU A 22 -18.49 13.56 7.76
CA GLU A 22 -18.38 13.53 9.22
C GLU A 22 -16.96 13.16 9.66
N THR A 23 -16.33 12.18 9.02
CA THR A 23 -14.97 11.75 9.37
C THR A 23 -13.92 12.83 9.07
N LEU A 24 -14.06 13.54 7.94
CA LEU A 24 -13.04 14.51 7.48
C LEU A 24 -13.24 15.93 8.03
N CYS A 25 -14.49 16.32 8.32
CA CYS A 25 -14.84 17.71 8.59
C CYS A 25 -15.43 17.95 9.99
N SER A 26 -15.73 16.90 10.76
CA SER A 26 -16.28 17.09 12.10
C SER A 26 -15.21 17.59 13.09
N PRO A 27 -15.47 18.64 13.87
CA PRO A 27 -14.52 19.17 14.85
C PRO A 27 -14.36 18.27 16.08
N ALA A 28 -15.27 17.30 16.27
CA ALA A 28 -15.19 16.31 17.33
C ALA A 28 -14.86 14.93 16.74
N PRO A 29 -13.96 14.14 17.37
CA PRO A 29 -13.64 12.81 16.88
C PRO A 29 -14.90 11.93 16.90
N SER A 30 -15.31 11.42 15.73
CA SER A 30 -16.41 10.47 15.64
C SER A 30 -15.96 9.15 16.31
N VAL A 31 -16.47 8.85 17.50
CA VAL A 31 -16.23 7.55 18.17
C VAL A 31 -17.17 6.52 17.53
N ARG A 32 -16.87 6.14 16.30
CA ARG A 32 -17.56 5.04 15.64
C ARG A 32 -16.71 3.78 15.82
N ASP A 33 -17.24 2.82 16.58
CA ASP A 33 -16.66 1.48 16.73
C ASP A 33 -16.91 0.66 15.46
N THR A 34 -16.43 1.15 14.32
CA THR A 34 -16.42 0.37 13.09
C THR A 34 -15.29 -0.64 13.24
N LYS A 35 -15.62 -1.92 13.47
CA LYS A 35 -14.65 -3.02 13.42
C LYS A 35 -13.90 -2.95 12.08
N ARG A 36 -12.73 -2.31 12.09
CA ARG A 36 -11.93 -2.15 10.87
C ARG A 36 -11.51 -3.54 10.41
N PRO A 37 -11.69 -3.88 9.12
CA PRO A 37 -11.22 -5.13 8.59
C PRO A 37 -9.72 -5.24 8.80
N LYS A 38 -9.26 -6.43 9.16
CA LYS A 38 -7.83 -6.68 9.36
C LYS A 38 -7.17 -6.97 8.02
N PRO A 39 -5.95 -6.44 7.77
CA PRO A 39 -5.11 -6.91 6.68
C PRO A 39 -4.88 -8.43 6.75
N CYS A 40 -4.99 -9.10 5.60
CA CYS A 40 -4.76 -10.52 5.42
C CYS A 40 -3.59 -10.75 4.46
N HIS A 41 -2.86 -11.85 4.66
CA HIS A 41 -1.74 -12.26 3.80
C HIS A 41 -0.74 -11.11 3.57
N LYS A 42 -0.34 -10.45 4.67
CA LYS A 42 0.66 -9.39 4.62
C LYS A 42 2.04 -10.00 4.41
N HIS A 43 2.68 -9.66 3.31
CA HIS A 43 4.09 -9.96 3.07
C HIS A 43 4.89 -8.66 3.03
N MET A 44 6.13 -8.73 3.45
CA MET A 44 7.06 -7.61 3.44
C MET A 44 8.38 -8.07 2.84
N ARG A 45 9.03 -7.18 2.10
CA ARG A 45 10.37 -7.38 1.56
C ARG A 45 11.15 -6.09 1.69
N ALA A 46 12.40 -6.20 2.10
CA ALA A 46 13.34 -5.09 2.12
C ALA A 46 14.43 -5.36 1.06
N ALA A 47 14.89 -4.29 0.42
CA ALA A 47 16.06 -4.32 -0.46
C ALA A 47 17.00 -3.18 -0.04
N LEU A 48 18.27 -3.52 0.10
CA LEU A 48 19.36 -2.57 0.31
C LEU A 48 20.40 -2.85 -0.78
N GLU A 49 20.11 -2.37 -1.97
CA GLU A 49 20.86 -2.68 -3.18
C GLU A 49 21.30 -1.39 -3.86
N ARG A 50 22.51 -1.40 -4.39
CA ARG A 50 23.11 -0.29 -5.11
C ARG A 50 23.84 -0.79 -6.35
N ASP A 51 23.91 0.05 -7.36
CA ASP A 51 24.71 -0.23 -8.56
C ASP A 51 26.16 0.26 -8.40
N GLY A 52 26.96 0.16 -9.47
CA GLY A 52 28.34 0.61 -9.49
C GLY A 52 28.52 2.12 -9.33
N ASP A 53 27.47 2.91 -9.57
CA ASP A 53 27.43 4.36 -9.45
C ASP A 53 26.81 4.80 -8.08
N ASP A 54 26.65 3.86 -7.15
CA ASP A 54 26.03 4.04 -5.83
C ASP A 54 24.55 4.48 -5.87
N THR A 55 23.85 4.34 -7.00
CA THR A 55 22.43 4.70 -7.10
C THR A 55 21.52 3.65 -6.47
N THR A 56 20.28 4.03 -6.17
CA THR A 56 19.26 3.13 -5.60
C THR A 56 18.34 2.51 -6.64
N ALA A 57 18.63 2.62 -7.94
CA ALA A 57 17.78 2.03 -8.98
C ALA A 57 17.58 0.50 -8.84
N PRO A 58 18.60 -0.30 -8.43
CA PRO A 58 18.42 -1.75 -8.28
C PRO A 58 17.39 -2.11 -7.21
N GLN A 59 17.45 -1.49 -6.02
CA GLN A 59 16.50 -1.79 -4.95
C GLN A 59 15.05 -1.39 -5.31
N VAL A 60 14.85 -0.36 -6.12
CA VAL A 60 13.53 0.02 -6.63
C VAL A 60 12.99 -1.10 -7.53
N THR A 61 13.78 -1.53 -8.50
CA THR A 61 13.42 -2.62 -9.42
C THR A 61 13.07 -3.89 -8.64
N THR A 62 13.95 -4.32 -7.73
CA THR A 62 13.74 -5.51 -6.90
C THR A 62 12.44 -5.48 -6.10
N ILE A 63 12.07 -4.33 -5.54
CA ILE A 63 10.86 -4.21 -4.73
C ILE A 63 9.60 -4.10 -5.60
N PHE A 64 9.63 -3.33 -6.69
CA PHE A 64 8.44 -3.15 -7.53
C PHE A 64 8.12 -4.38 -8.38
N ASP A 65 9.12 -5.09 -8.89
CA ASP A 65 8.91 -6.37 -9.56
C ASP A 65 8.26 -7.38 -8.61
N TRP A 66 8.79 -7.47 -7.39
CA TRP A 66 8.22 -8.33 -6.35
C TRP A 66 6.79 -7.91 -5.97
N ILE A 67 6.50 -6.61 -5.83
CA ILE A 67 5.13 -6.12 -5.60
C ILE A 67 4.21 -6.50 -6.77
N GLY A 68 4.68 -6.40 -8.00
CA GLY A 68 3.96 -6.81 -9.21
C GLY A 68 3.60 -8.29 -9.19
N GLU A 69 4.55 -9.17 -8.88
CA GLU A 69 4.30 -10.61 -8.68
C GLU A 69 3.27 -10.86 -7.58
N GLN A 70 3.40 -10.18 -6.43
CA GLN A 70 2.45 -10.29 -5.33
C GLN A 70 1.04 -9.85 -5.74
N ALA A 71 0.92 -8.78 -6.52
CA ALA A 71 -0.36 -8.26 -7.01
C ALA A 71 -1.02 -9.22 -8.01
N GLN A 72 -0.26 -9.72 -8.99
CA GLN A 72 -0.74 -10.66 -10.00
C GLN A 72 -1.23 -11.97 -9.36
N ALA A 73 -0.48 -12.52 -8.40
CA ALA A 73 -0.87 -13.75 -7.71
C ALA A 73 -2.17 -13.60 -6.90
N ARG A 74 -2.50 -12.39 -6.41
CA ARG A 74 -3.71 -12.11 -5.61
C ARG A 74 -4.93 -11.70 -6.43
N ASN A 75 -4.67 -11.15 -7.61
CA ASN A 75 -5.68 -10.56 -8.49
C ASN A 75 -5.45 -10.98 -9.96
N PRO A 76 -5.48 -12.29 -10.27
CA PRO A 76 -5.15 -12.78 -11.62
C PRO A 76 -6.15 -12.32 -12.68
N SER A 77 -7.41 -12.09 -12.30
CA SER A 77 -8.48 -11.58 -13.16
C SER A 77 -8.52 -10.05 -13.28
N ALA A 78 -7.68 -9.33 -12.54
CA ALA A 78 -7.68 -7.86 -12.46
C ALA A 78 -9.04 -7.25 -12.07
N ASP A 79 -9.87 -7.98 -11.32
CA ASP A 79 -11.22 -7.56 -10.92
C ASP A 79 -11.27 -6.80 -9.58
N LYS A 80 -10.21 -6.93 -8.77
CA LYS A 80 -10.08 -6.20 -7.50
C LYS A 80 -9.38 -4.87 -7.69
N PRO A 81 -9.79 -3.81 -6.97
CA PRO A 81 -9.05 -2.55 -6.94
C PRO A 81 -7.68 -2.77 -6.29
N ILE A 82 -6.65 -2.13 -6.86
CA ILE A 82 -5.29 -2.09 -6.31
C ILE A 82 -5.04 -0.66 -5.84
N VAL A 83 -4.56 -0.53 -4.60
CA VAL A 83 -4.15 0.76 -4.01
C VAL A 83 -2.65 0.72 -3.77
N LEU A 84 -1.91 1.56 -4.50
CA LEU A 84 -0.50 1.81 -4.25
C LEU A 84 -0.37 3.02 -3.31
N LEU A 85 0.23 2.81 -2.14
CA LEU A 85 0.53 3.87 -1.18
C LEU A 85 2.05 3.94 -1.00
N MET A 86 2.60 5.13 -1.17
CA MET A 86 4.02 5.42 -1.05
C MET A 86 4.22 6.59 -0.09
N ASP A 87 5.43 6.74 0.44
CA ASP A 87 5.79 7.76 1.44
C ASP A 87 5.95 9.17 0.86
N GLY A 88 5.85 9.31 -0.47
CA GLY A 88 5.98 10.58 -1.18
C GLY A 88 7.39 10.86 -1.72
N GLN A 89 8.32 9.91 -1.62
CA GLN A 89 9.62 10.04 -2.27
C GLN A 89 9.45 10.15 -3.81
N GLU A 90 9.92 11.26 -4.40
CA GLU A 90 9.70 11.58 -5.81
C GLU A 90 10.22 10.50 -6.77
N SER A 91 11.35 9.86 -6.45
CA SER A 91 11.93 8.81 -7.30
C SER A 91 11.13 7.51 -7.36
N LEU A 92 10.01 7.42 -6.63
CA LEU A 92 9.11 6.26 -6.64
C LEU A 92 7.84 6.51 -7.46
N TRP A 93 7.67 7.71 -8.03
CA TRP A 93 6.57 8.13 -8.90
C TRP A 93 7.05 8.34 -10.33
#